data_AF-A0A949EQX6-F1
#
_entry.id   AF-A0A949EQX6-F1
#
_cell.length_a   1.000
_cell.length_b   1.000
_cell.length_c   1.000
_cell.angle_alpha   90.00
_cell.angle_beta   90.00
_cell.angle_gamma   90.00
#
_symmetry.space_group_name_H-M   'P 1'
#
loop_
_entity.id
_entity.type
_entity.pdbx_description
1 polymer ?
#
loop_
_entity_poly.entity_id
_entity_poly.type
_entity_poly.pdbx_seq_one_letter_code
_entity_poly.pdbx_strand_id
1 'polypeptide(L)'
;MVFDISTPQKSAESIKDFVDQGNYFALYQITTTEIQGSFTQEEFTTQFNTGGIKDLELVGTIIWLSNIWTKQEIKINYDDNSQKNFWMALKLEDNGWRLYGTEEK
;
A
#
# COMPACT_ATOMS: atom_id res chain seq x y z
N MET A 1 7.02 14.21 -6.13
CA MET A 1 6.67 13.33 -5.00
C MET A 1 5.85 14.14 -4.02
N VAL A 2 4.58 13.76 -3.82
CA VAL A 2 3.73 14.38 -2.80
C VAL A 2 3.45 13.28 -1.79
N PHE A 3 4.25 13.24 -0.72
CA PHE A 3 3.96 12.41 0.43
C PHE A 3 2.82 13.05 1.21
N ASP A 4 1.64 12.42 1.20
CA ASP A 4 0.47 12.94 1.91
C ASP A 4 -0.47 11.80 2.31
N ILE A 5 -0.57 11.55 3.62
CA ILE A 5 -1.45 10.52 4.20
C ILE A 5 -2.70 11.10 4.86
N SER A 6 -3.03 12.38 4.61
CA SER A 6 -4.14 13.08 5.27
C SER A 6 -5.53 12.57 4.90
N THR A 7 -5.67 11.91 3.75
CA THR A 7 -6.92 11.29 3.28
C THR A 7 -6.62 9.91 2.71
N PRO A 8 -7.61 9.00 2.65
CA PRO A 8 -7.38 7.66 2.10
C PRO A 8 -6.89 7.71 0.65
N GLN A 9 -7.46 8.60 -0.17
CA GLN A 9 -7.09 8.76 -1.57
C GLN A 9 -5.63 9.19 -1.74
N LYS A 10 -5.20 10.22 -0.99
CA LYS A 10 -3.80 10.68 -1.05
C LYS A 10 -2.81 9.66 -0.50
N SER A 11 -3.23 8.89 0.52
CA SER A 11 -2.42 7.78 1.04
C SER A 11 -2.24 6.69 -0.01
N ALA A 12 -3.31 6.29 -0.70
CA ALA A 12 -3.24 5.35 -1.81
C ALA A 12 -2.32 5.83 -2.95
N GLU A 13 -2.38 7.10 -3.30
CA GLU A 13 -1.48 7.73 -4.28
C GLU A 13 -0.02 7.72 -3.80
N SER A 14 0.22 8.01 -2.52
CA SER A 14 1.57 7.94 -1.92
C SER A 14 2.12 6.50 -1.94
N ILE A 15 1.27 5.51 -1.63
CA ILE A 15 1.64 4.08 -1.68
C ILE A 15 2.01 3.68 -3.11
N LYS A 16 1.17 4.04 -4.09
CA LYS A 16 1.45 3.82 -5.51
C LYS A 16 2.81 4.41 -5.90
N ASP A 17 3.05 5.68 -5.57
CA ASP A 17 4.31 6.36 -5.87
C ASP A 17 5.51 5.62 -5.27
N PHE A 18 5.40 5.08 -4.06
CA PHE A 18 6.49 4.31 -3.43
C PHE A 18 6.71 2.96 -4.09
N VAL A 19 5.65 2.25 -4.47
CA VAL A 19 5.74 0.97 -5.18
C VAL A 19 6.38 1.16 -6.55
N ASP A 20 5.89 2.11 -7.35
CA ASP A 20 6.40 2.39 -8.70
C ASP A 20 7.87 2.82 -8.73
N GLN A 21 8.36 3.40 -7.62
CA GLN A 21 9.76 3.81 -7.46
C GLN A 21 10.64 2.73 -6.83
N GLY A 22 10.07 1.59 -6.42
CA GLY A 22 10.77 0.58 -5.63
C GLY A 22 11.22 1.08 -4.26
N ASN A 23 10.62 2.15 -3.73
CA ASN A 23 10.97 2.73 -2.43
C ASN A 23 10.24 2.03 -1.29
N TYR A 24 10.55 0.75 -1.10
CA TYR A 24 9.90 -0.08 -0.08
C TYR A 24 10.26 0.32 1.35
N PHE A 25 11.37 1.03 1.55
CA PHE A 25 11.69 1.66 2.82
C PHE A 25 10.62 2.68 3.20
N ALA A 26 10.30 3.61 2.30
CA ALA A 26 9.27 4.62 2.55
C ALA A 26 7.87 3.97 2.66
N LEU A 27 7.60 2.93 1.87
CA LEU A 27 6.37 2.14 1.98
C LEU A 27 6.20 1.56 3.39
N TYR A 28 7.26 0.96 3.97
CA TYR A 28 7.22 0.42 5.33
C TYR A 28 6.89 1.51 6.37
N GLN A 29 7.44 2.72 6.24
CA GLN A 29 7.20 3.82 7.19
C GLN A 29 5.73 4.26 7.26
N ILE A 30 4.96 4.03 6.19
CA ILE A 30 3.53 4.36 6.12
C ILE A 30 2.61 3.17 6.34
N THR A 31 3.16 2.01 6.72
CA THR A 31 2.35 0.90 7.20
C THR A 31 1.82 1.17 8.61
N THR A 32 0.78 0.43 8.99
CA THR A 32 0.21 0.48 10.34
C THR A 32 1.17 -0.04 11.39
N THR A 33 0.99 0.39 12.64
CA THR A 33 1.79 -0.10 13.79
C THR A 33 1.77 -1.61 13.93
N GLU A 34 0.66 -2.30 13.59
CA GLU A 34 0.60 -3.76 13.62
C GLU A 34 1.56 -4.43 12.63
N ILE A 35 1.72 -3.86 11.44
CA ILE A 35 2.64 -4.38 10.42
C ILE A 35 4.08 -4.15 10.87
N GLN A 36 4.36 -2.96 11.40
CA GLN A 36 5.69 -2.64 11.93
C GLN A 36 6.06 -3.45 13.19
N GLY A 37 5.05 -3.96 13.93
CA GLY A 37 5.26 -4.90 15.02
C GLY A 37 5.39 -6.36 14.58
N SER A 38 4.90 -6.71 13.38
CA SER A 38 4.91 -8.07 12.85
C SER A 38 6.11 -8.38 11.97
N PHE A 39 6.67 -7.36 11.33
CA PHE A 39 7.82 -7.48 10.43
C PHE A 39 8.87 -6.44 10.79
N THR A 40 10.13 -6.81 10.69
CA THR A 40 11.19 -5.81 10.62
C THR A 40 11.17 -5.11 9.26
N GLN A 41 11.70 -3.89 9.21
CA GLN A 41 11.85 -3.16 7.96
C GLN A 41 12.65 -3.95 6.91
N GLU A 42 13.70 -4.66 7.33
CA GLU A 42 14.53 -5.47 6.43
C GLU A 42 13.73 -6.63 5.83
N GLU A 43 12.96 -7.35 6.64
CA GLU A 43 12.09 -8.44 6.16
C GLU A 43 11.05 -7.92 5.17
N PHE A 44 10.39 -6.81 5.51
CA PHE A 44 9.38 -6.19 4.65
C PHE A 44 9.97 -5.77 3.30
N THR A 45 11.08 -5.01 3.32
CA THR A 45 11.73 -4.54 2.09
C THR A 45 12.25 -5.70 1.24
N THR A 46 12.77 -6.76 1.86
CA THR A 46 13.23 -7.96 1.16
C THR A 46 12.06 -8.66 0.46
N GLN A 47 10.94 -8.88 1.15
CA GLN A 47 9.77 -9.53 0.56
C GLN A 47 9.25 -8.78 -0.67
N PHE A 48 9.10 -7.45 -0.58
CA PHE A 48 8.66 -6.63 -1.70
C PHE A 48 9.66 -6.61 -2.86
N ASN A 49 10.97 -6.56 -2.58
CA ASN A 49 12.00 -6.66 -3.63
C ASN A 49 11.99 -8.02 -4.33
N THR A 50 11.72 -9.11 -3.61
CA THR A 50 11.63 -10.46 -4.20
C THR A 50 10.30 -10.74 -4.89
N GLY A 51 9.30 -9.87 -4.71
CA GLY A 51 7.95 -10.06 -5.23
C GLY A 51 7.79 -9.79 -6.73
N GLY A 52 8.83 -9.27 -7.40
CA GLY A 52 8.80 -8.97 -8.85
C GLY A 52 7.73 -7.95 -9.23
N ILE A 53 7.41 -7.01 -8.33
CA ILE A 53 6.43 -5.96 -8.58
C ILE A 53 7.09 -4.88 -9.45
N LYS A 54 6.46 -4.61 -10.59
CA LYS A 54 6.90 -3.58 -11.54
C LYS A 54 6.27 -2.23 -11.23
N ASP A 55 4.94 -2.20 -11.12
CA ASP A 55 4.17 -1.00 -10.84
C ASP A 55 2.78 -1.34 -10.26
N LEU A 56 2.10 -0.31 -9.74
CA LEU A 56 0.77 -0.39 -9.15
C LEU A 56 -0.18 0.59 -9.85
N GLU A 57 -1.39 0.13 -10.17
CA GLU A 57 -2.49 0.97 -10.63
C GLU A 57 -3.57 1.06 -9.55
N LEU A 58 -4.06 2.27 -9.28
CA LEU A 58 -5.26 2.47 -8.46
C LEU A 58 -6.49 2.28 -9.34
N VAL A 59 -7.36 1.34 -8.98
CA VAL A 59 -8.56 0.99 -9.73
C VAL A 59 -9.78 1.41 -8.91
N GLY A 60 -10.69 2.15 -9.54
CA GLY A 60 -11.91 2.62 -8.89
C GLY A 60 -11.68 3.63 -7.76
N THR A 61 -12.65 3.74 -6.86
CA THR A 61 -12.71 4.74 -5.79
C THR A 61 -12.51 4.12 -4.42
N ILE A 62 -12.08 4.94 -3.45
CA ILE A 62 -12.06 4.56 -2.03
C ILE A 62 -13.45 4.08 -1.58
N ILE A 63 -13.50 2.92 -0.93
CA ILE A 63 -14.67 2.36 -0.28
C ILE A 63 -14.48 2.46 1.23
N TRP A 64 -15.40 3.16 1.90
CA TRP A 64 -15.42 3.29 3.35
C TRP A 64 -16.06 2.06 3.99
N LEU A 65 -15.33 1.40 4.88
CA LEU A 65 -15.83 0.26 5.67
C LEU A 65 -16.28 0.74 7.05
N SER A 66 -15.59 1.75 7.60
CA SER A 66 -15.96 2.47 8.81
C SER A 66 -15.29 3.86 8.81
N ASN A 67 -15.39 4.60 9.91
CA ASN A 67 -14.68 5.86 10.10
C ASN A 67 -13.15 5.72 10.22
N ILE A 68 -12.63 4.51 10.43
CA ILE A 68 -11.20 4.24 10.59
C ILE A 68 -10.65 3.23 9.58
N TRP A 69 -11.50 2.64 8.74
CA TRP A 69 -11.13 1.62 7.76
C TRP A 69 -11.67 1.96 6.37
N THR A 70 -10.80 1.82 5.39
CA THR A 70 -11.16 1.91 3.96
C THR A 70 -10.49 0.79 3.18
N LYS A 71 -11.00 0.56 1.98
CA LYS A 71 -10.31 -0.25 0.97
C LYS A 71 -10.38 0.40 -0.40
N GLN A 72 -9.40 0.10 -1.23
CA GLN A 72 -9.37 0.48 -2.64
C GLN A 72 -8.97 -0.70 -3.49
N GLU A 73 -9.56 -0.83 -4.67
CA GLU A 73 -9.08 -1.82 -5.64
C GLU A 73 -7.75 -1.32 -6.22
N ILE A 74 -6.78 -2.21 -6.27
CA ILE A 74 -5.50 -1.97 -6.91
C ILE A 74 -5.22 -3.09 -7.90
N LYS A 75 -4.45 -2.78 -8.94
CA LYS A 75 -3.87 -3.79 -9.82
C LYS A 75 -2.37 -3.72 -9.67
N ILE A 76 -1.76 -4.86 -9.36
CA ILE A 76 -0.31 -5.02 -9.31
C ILE A 76 0.11 -5.63 -10.64
N ASN A 77 1.01 -4.94 -11.34
CA ASN A 77 1.67 -5.44 -12.54
C ASN A 77 3.04 -5.99 -12.14
N TYR A 78 3.35 -7.20 -12.56
CA TYR A 78 4.60 -7.88 -12.24
C TYR A 78 5.59 -7.83 -13.42
N ASP A 79 6.86 -8.06 -13.14
CA ASP A 79 7.94 -8.05 -14.14
C ASP A 79 7.77 -9.12 -15.23
N ASP A 80 7.05 -10.21 -14.93
CA ASP A 80 6.71 -11.26 -15.90
C ASP A 80 5.54 -10.88 -16.83
N ASN A 81 5.04 -9.63 -16.74
CA ASN A 81 3.86 -9.10 -17.41
C ASN A 81 2.53 -9.74 -16.96
N SER A 82 2.53 -10.53 -15.88
CA SER A 82 1.28 -10.91 -15.23
C SER A 82 0.70 -9.71 -14.46
N GLN A 83 -0.61 -9.75 -14.27
CA GLN A 83 -1.34 -8.74 -13.51
C GLN A 83 -2.33 -9.41 -12.58
N LYS A 84 -2.49 -8.88 -11.37
CA LYS A 84 -3.49 -9.33 -10.40
C LYS A 84 -4.17 -8.15 -9.73
N ASN A 85 -5.46 -8.31 -9.44
CA ASN A 85 -6.24 -7.32 -8.70
C ASN A 85 -6.29 -7.70 -7.22
N PHE A 86 -6.14 -6.69 -6.36
CA PHE A 86 -6.20 -6.83 -4.91
C PHE A 86 -7.07 -5.73 -4.31
N TRP A 87 -7.55 -5.96 -3.09
CA TRP A 87 -8.00 -4.91 -2.20
C TRP A 87 -6.84 -4.41 -1.37
N MET A 88 -6.51 -3.14 -1.48
CA MET A 88 -5.61 -2.45 -0.56
C MET A 88 -6.41 -1.91 0.63
N ALA A 89 -6.06 -2.35 1.83
CA ALA A 89 -6.70 -1.90 3.06
C ALA A 89 -5.92 -0.75 3.70
N LEU A 90 -6.60 0.37 3.97
CA LEU A 90 -6.02 1.52 4.69
C LEU A 90 -6.75 1.73 6.01
N LYS A 91 -5.96 1.97 7.06
CA LYS A 91 -6.43 2.22 8.42
C LYS A 91 -6.01 3.63 8.86
N LEU A 92 -6.91 4.35 9.55
CA LEU A 92 -6.59 5.64 10.15
C LEU A 92 -5.84 5.45 11.48
N GLU A 93 -4.60 5.92 11.56
CA GLU A 93 -3.76 5.91 12.78
C GLU A 93 -2.96 7.21 12.89
N ASP A 94 -2.87 7.78 14.09
CA ASP A 94 -2.12 9.01 14.37
C ASP A 94 -2.40 10.17 13.39
N ASN A 95 -3.68 10.33 13.01
CA ASN A 95 -4.17 11.29 12.01
C ASN A 95 -3.66 11.08 10.56
N GLY A 96 -3.18 9.88 10.23
CA GLY A 96 -2.78 9.48 8.88
C GLY A 96 -3.42 8.16 8.44
N TRP A 97 -3.76 8.06 7.16
CA TRP A 97 -4.22 6.82 6.55
C TRP A 97 -3.00 5.97 6.18
N ARG A 98 -2.87 4.81 6.81
CA ARG A 98 -1.71 3.92 6.71
C ARG A 98 -2.07 2.61 6.05
N LEU A 99 -1.10 2.01 5.36
CA LEU A 99 -1.25 0.69 4.73
C LEU A 99 -1.33 -0.40 5.80
N TYR A 100 -2.46 -1.10 5.87
CA TYR A 100 -2.58 -2.29 6.71
C TYR A 100 -2.18 -3.56 5.94
N GLY A 101 -2.53 -3.66 4.65
CA GLY A 101 -2.18 -4.82 3.84
C GLY A 101 -2.96 -4.89 2.52
N THR A 102 -2.82 -6.03 1.84
CA THR A 102 -3.57 -6.34 0.61
C THR A 102 -4.25 -7.70 0.73
N GLU A 103 -5.42 -7.85 0.09
CA GLU A 103 -6.20 -9.10 0.03
C GLU A 103 -6.54 -9.40 -1.43
N GLU A 104 -6.41 -10.65 -1.89
CA GLU A 104 -6.82 -11.03 -3.25
C GLU A 104 -8.33 -10.78 -3.43
N LYS A 105 -8.70 -10.21 -4.58
CA LYS A 105 -10.09 -9.89 -4.93
C LYS A 105 -10.84 -11.08 -5.54
#